data_AF-A0A7S0HSJ8-F1
#
_entry.id   AF-A0A7S0HSJ8-F1
#
_cell.length_a   1.000
_cell.length_b   1.000
_cell.length_c   1.000
_cell.angle_alpha   90.00
_cell.angle_beta   90.00
_cell.angle_gamma   90.00
#
_symmetry.space_group_name_H-M   'P 1'
#
loop_
_entity.id
_entity.type
_entity.pdbx_description
1 polymer ?
#
loop_
_entity_poly.entity_id
_entity_poly.type
_entity_poly.pdbx_seq_one_letter_code
_entity_poly.pdbx_strand_id
1 'polypeptide(L)'
;MLLLRRCARSGLRPAALVAHSRPGQLRASSNLPLLQQGIPGADDKPSRGVNQRNAESLGLVRLASVQLKGWLTMHMNDACDDILRSAAQMNIRTSNTIGLPRRTYKYTVQRSPFVDKHSMEQFEKREYNRIIEFYGASCVGPDATAVVHFLRHMERVIIPAHAAARAKVTLFSYERLHPAPRAETSATSLSRPEAAAAAAAELGAQLEAVEADIQAHEAKVAVDAGATVDAWEAEAEAKVAGADEAAGAVETGPATGGS
;
A
#
# COMPACT_ATOMS: atom_id res chain seq x y z
N MET A 1 16.58 -65.67 -21.08
CA MET A 1 17.13 -66.34 -19.88
C MET A 1 18.20 -65.42 -19.29
N LEU A 2 17.93 -64.75 -18.16
CA LEU A 2 18.50 -65.08 -16.83
C LEU A 2 20.05 -65.10 -16.90
N LEU A 3 20.83 -64.24 -16.25
CA LEU A 3 20.75 -63.79 -14.86
C LEU A 3 21.67 -62.57 -14.64
N LEU A 4 21.22 -61.68 -13.75
CA LEU A 4 22.05 -60.69 -13.06
C LEU A 4 23.23 -61.36 -12.32
N ARG A 5 24.39 -60.71 -12.34
CA ARG A 5 25.41 -60.88 -11.29
C ARG A 5 25.57 -59.58 -10.50
N ARG A 6 25.00 -59.58 -9.30
CA ARG A 6 25.35 -58.69 -8.19
C ARG A 6 26.83 -58.90 -7.84
N CYS A 7 27.56 -57.81 -7.67
CA CYS A 7 28.80 -57.81 -6.90
C CYS A 7 28.68 -56.72 -5.83
N ALA A 8 28.46 -57.16 -4.59
CA ALA A 8 28.61 -56.35 -3.38
C ALA A 8 29.87 -56.84 -2.68
N ARG A 9 30.80 -55.93 -2.38
CA ARG A 9 31.82 -55.99 -1.31
C ARG A 9 32.62 -54.69 -1.37
N SER A 10 32.38 -53.79 -0.42
CA SER A 10 33.12 -53.66 0.85
C SER A 10 34.49 -53.01 0.66
N GLY A 11 34.67 -51.82 1.21
CA GLY A 11 35.95 -51.11 1.21
C GLY A 11 35.84 -49.78 1.92
N LEU A 12 35.98 -49.83 3.25
CA LEU A 12 36.20 -48.71 4.15
C LEU A 12 37.18 -47.69 3.55
N ARG A 13 36.85 -46.39 3.63
CA ARG A 13 37.82 -45.31 3.39
C ARG A 13 38.23 -44.71 4.73
N PRO A 14 39.54 -44.60 5.02
CA PRO A 14 40.04 -44.22 6.34
C PRO A 14 39.94 -42.72 6.59
N ALA A 15 39.63 -42.39 7.84
CA ALA A 15 39.91 -41.10 8.46
C ALA A 15 41.42 -40.97 8.71
N ALA A 16 41.99 -39.81 8.36
CA ALA A 16 43.04 -39.09 9.08
C ALA A 16 43.76 -38.12 8.13
N LEU A 17 43.55 -36.82 8.30
CA LEU A 17 44.64 -35.86 8.12
C LEU A 17 44.45 -34.65 9.05
N VAL A 18 45.08 -34.78 10.21
CA VAL A 18 45.94 -33.80 10.90
C VAL A 18 45.43 -32.36 10.99
N ALA A 19 45.00 -32.02 12.21
CA ALA A 19 44.90 -30.67 12.74
C ALA A 19 46.28 -30.03 12.91
N HIS A 20 46.45 -28.79 12.47
CA HIS A 20 47.50 -27.89 12.94
C HIS A 20 46.86 -26.64 13.54
N SER A 21 46.95 -26.58 14.86
CA SER A 21 46.71 -25.42 15.71
C SER A 21 47.69 -24.28 15.38
N ARG A 22 47.20 -23.05 15.25
CA ARG A 22 47.99 -21.85 15.51
C ARG A 22 47.40 -21.12 16.71
N PRO A 23 48.17 -20.88 17.79
CA PRO A 23 47.69 -20.20 18.98
C PRO A 23 47.84 -18.68 18.86
N GLY A 24 46.88 -17.98 19.48
CA GLY A 24 47.13 -16.75 20.25
C GLY A 24 47.21 -15.44 19.48
N GLN A 25 46.14 -14.63 19.57
CA GLN A 25 46.21 -13.37 20.30
C GLN A 25 44.86 -13.08 20.98
N LEU A 26 44.91 -12.94 22.31
CA LEU A 26 43.87 -12.36 23.14
C LEU A 26 44.09 -10.85 23.20
N ARG A 27 43.03 -10.06 22.98
CA ARG A 27 42.65 -8.78 23.62
C ARG A 27 41.41 -8.27 22.86
N ALA A 28 40.34 -7.76 23.44
CA ALA A 28 40.08 -7.30 24.79
C ALA A 28 38.61 -7.58 25.14
N SER A 29 38.39 -7.83 26.43
CA SER A 29 37.10 -7.79 27.08
C SER A 29 36.58 -6.34 27.15
N SER A 30 35.36 -6.11 26.68
CA SER A 30 34.40 -5.27 27.38
C SER A 30 32.99 -5.71 27.00
N ASN A 31 32.33 -6.30 28.00
CA ASN A 31 30.89 -6.49 28.01
C ASN A 31 30.19 -5.13 27.96
N LEU A 32 29.28 -4.95 27.00
CA LEU A 32 28.06 -4.14 27.15
C LEU A 32 26.95 -4.85 26.35
N PRO A 33 25.81 -5.22 26.98
CA PRO A 33 24.73 -5.90 26.29
C PRO A 33 23.89 -4.87 25.53
N LEU A 34 23.85 -4.99 24.21
CA LEU A 34 22.91 -4.27 23.34
C LEU A 34 21.53 -4.92 23.46
N LEU A 35 20.62 -4.26 24.18
CA LEU A 35 19.17 -4.41 24.00
C LEU A 35 18.67 -3.33 23.03
N GLN A 36 17.73 -3.74 22.16
CA GLN A 36 16.89 -2.90 21.29
C GLN A 36 17.68 -1.94 20.37
N GLN A 37 17.82 -2.16 19.07
CA GLN A 37 16.77 -2.46 18.09
C GLN A 37 17.38 -3.31 16.96
N GLY A 38 16.62 -4.30 16.49
CA GLY A 38 17.02 -5.14 15.36
C GLY A 38 17.10 -4.32 14.07
N ILE A 39 18.29 -3.85 13.76
CA ILE A 39 18.71 -3.59 12.38
C ILE A 39 19.18 -4.95 11.85
N PRO A 40 18.46 -5.63 10.93
CA PRO A 40 19.02 -6.78 10.26
C PRO A 40 20.08 -6.30 9.26
N GLY A 41 21.30 -6.12 9.74
CA GLY A 41 22.49 -5.94 8.90
C GLY A 41 23.33 -7.19 8.95
N ALA A 42 23.40 -7.95 7.85
CA ALA A 42 24.51 -8.84 7.48
C ALA A 42 24.11 -9.69 6.26
N ASP A 43 24.22 -9.12 5.05
CA ASP A 43 24.60 -9.80 3.79
C ASP A 43 24.37 -8.87 2.58
N ASP A 44 25.13 -7.76 2.47
CA ASP A 44 25.18 -6.94 1.24
C ASP A 44 26.11 -7.58 0.18
N LYS A 45 25.87 -8.85 -0.11
CA LYS A 45 26.14 -9.39 -1.44
C LYS A 45 24.81 -9.27 -2.16
N PRO A 46 24.72 -8.76 -3.39
CA PRO A 46 23.45 -8.78 -4.11
C PRO A 46 22.99 -10.22 -4.06
N SER A 47 21.91 -10.45 -3.31
CA SER A 47 21.43 -11.78 -2.95
C SER A 47 21.48 -12.60 -4.22
N ARG A 48 22.26 -13.69 -4.25
CA ARG A 48 22.35 -14.56 -5.43
C ARG A 48 20.92 -14.76 -5.92
N GLY A 49 20.61 -14.22 -7.11
CA GLY A 49 19.24 -14.12 -7.59
C GLY A 49 18.50 -15.42 -7.30
N VAL A 50 17.34 -15.30 -6.65
CA VAL A 50 16.64 -16.50 -6.20
C VAL A 50 16.17 -17.24 -7.45
N ASN A 51 16.82 -18.36 -7.74
CA ASN A 51 16.36 -19.30 -8.77
C ASN A 51 15.31 -20.21 -8.14
N GLN A 52 14.38 -20.74 -8.95
CA GLN A 52 13.28 -21.61 -8.49
C GLN A 52 13.74 -22.71 -7.52
N ARG A 53 14.84 -23.41 -7.83
CA ARG A 53 15.40 -24.46 -6.95
C ARG A 53 15.79 -23.97 -5.56
N ASN A 54 16.33 -22.75 -5.47
CA ASN A 54 16.69 -22.14 -4.20
C ASN A 54 15.44 -21.63 -3.47
N ALA A 55 14.46 -21.07 -4.20
CA ALA A 55 13.18 -20.63 -3.64
C ALA A 55 12.45 -21.80 -2.95
N GLU A 56 12.33 -22.93 -3.65
CA GLU A 56 11.68 -24.15 -3.16
C GLU A 56 12.38 -24.69 -1.91
N SER A 57 13.72 -24.69 -1.89
CA SER A 57 14.49 -25.14 -0.72
C SER A 57 14.26 -24.26 0.52
N LEU A 58 13.87 -23.00 0.31
CA LEU A 58 13.57 -22.02 1.36
C LEU A 58 12.07 -21.97 1.69
N GLY A 59 11.23 -22.82 1.06
CA GLY A 59 9.78 -22.84 1.25
C GLY A 59 9.05 -21.64 0.64
N LEU A 60 9.69 -20.88 -0.27
CA LEU A 60 9.03 -19.78 -0.96
C LEU A 60 8.19 -20.28 -2.12
N VAL A 61 7.09 -19.57 -2.34
CA VAL A 61 6.14 -19.81 -3.42
C VAL A 61 6.28 -18.70 -4.47
N ARG A 62 6.06 -19.04 -5.74
CA ARG A 62 6.06 -18.06 -6.83
C ARG A 62 4.78 -17.25 -6.80
N LEU A 63 4.87 -15.93 -6.63
CA LEU A 63 3.70 -15.04 -6.56
C LEU A 63 3.31 -14.49 -7.92
N ALA A 64 4.30 -14.02 -8.68
CA ALA A 64 4.08 -13.44 -9.99
C ALA A 64 5.21 -13.79 -10.96
N SER A 65 4.87 -13.85 -12.25
CA SER A 65 5.83 -13.92 -13.34
C SER A 65 5.55 -12.78 -14.30
N VAL A 66 6.56 -11.96 -14.54
CA VAL A 66 6.50 -10.84 -15.49
C VAL A 66 7.34 -11.22 -16.70
N GLN A 67 6.68 -11.32 -17.85
CA GLN A 67 7.31 -11.53 -19.14
C GLN A 67 7.34 -10.22 -19.92
N LEU A 68 8.53 -9.68 -20.13
CA LEU A 68 8.74 -8.51 -20.96
C LEU A 68 8.95 -8.92 -22.40
N LYS A 69 8.36 -8.15 -23.32
CA LYS A 69 8.53 -8.30 -24.76
C LYS A 69 8.72 -6.95 -25.39
N GLY A 70 9.63 -6.85 -26.34
CA GLY A 70 9.89 -5.59 -27.02
C GLY A 70 10.80 -5.78 -28.22
N TRP A 71 10.98 -4.72 -28.99
CA TRP A 71 11.76 -4.74 -30.24
C TRP A 71 13.17 -4.20 -30.07
N LEU A 72 13.37 -3.26 -29.13
CA LEU A 72 14.66 -2.61 -28.88
C LEU A 72 15.34 -3.27 -27.67
N THR A 73 16.61 -3.65 -27.84
CA THR A 73 17.36 -4.37 -26.79
C THR A 73 17.75 -3.47 -25.63
N MET A 74 18.05 -2.19 -25.87
CA MET A 74 18.51 -1.26 -24.85
C MET A 74 17.40 -0.96 -23.85
N HIS A 75 16.26 -0.44 -24.33
CA HIS A 75 15.08 -0.22 -23.48
C HIS A 75 14.58 -1.48 -22.77
N MET A 76 14.79 -2.67 -23.35
CA MET A 76 14.43 -3.93 -22.71
C MET A 76 15.36 -4.27 -21.53
N ASN A 77 16.65 -3.96 -21.62
CA ASN A 77 17.58 -4.10 -20.49
C ASN A 77 17.26 -3.07 -19.42
N ASP A 78 17.10 -1.79 -19.81
CA ASP A 78 16.80 -0.69 -18.90
C ASP A 78 15.51 -0.97 -18.11
N ALA A 79 14.45 -1.44 -18.78
CA ALA A 79 13.21 -1.85 -18.12
C ALA A 79 13.40 -3.00 -17.11
N CYS A 80 14.29 -3.96 -17.41
CA CYS A 80 14.58 -5.03 -16.45
C CYS A 80 15.31 -4.48 -15.23
N ASP A 81 16.29 -3.60 -15.44
CA ASP A 81 17.09 -3.03 -14.38
C ASP A 81 16.26 -2.11 -13.47
N ASP A 82 15.34 -1.34 -14.06
CA ASP A 82 14.40 -0.50 -13.30
C ASP A 82 13.39 -1.35 -12.54
N ILE A 83 12.87 -2.44 -13.11
CA ILE A 83 12.03 -3.40 -12.38
C ILE A 83 12.77 -3.99 -11.19
N LEU A 84 14.01 -4.44 -11.38
CA LEU A 84 14.82 -5.03 -10.31
C LEU A 84 15.12 -3.99 -9.21
N ARG A 85 15.44 -2.75 -9.60
CA ARG A 85 15.69 -1.65 -8.66
C ARG A 85 14.45 -1.30 -7.85
N SER A 86 13.29 -1.14 -8.49
CA SER A 86 12.03 -0.86 -7.81
C SER A 86 11.58 -2.01 -6.91
N ALA A 87 11.79 -3.26 -7.34
CA ALA A 87 11.48 -4.43 -6.53
C ALA A 87 12.37 -4.52 -5.28
N ALA A 88 13.65 -4.19 -5.41
CA ALA A 88 14.58 -4.11 -4.28
C ALA A 88 14.16 -3.01 -3.28
N GLN A 89 13.73 -1.84 -3.76
CA GLN A 89 13.22 -0.76 -2.90
C GLN A 89 11.97 -1.17 -2.10
N MET A 90 11.12 -2.03 -2.65
CA MET A 90 9.94 -2.57 -1.98
C MET A 90 10.20 -3.86 -1.19
N ASN A 91 11.47 -4.28 -1.04
CA ASN A 91 11.89 -5.50 -0.35
C ASN A 91 11.27 -6.78 -0.90
N ILE A 92 10.98 -6.83 -2.21
CA ILE A 92 10.40 -8.00 -2.86
C ILE A 92 11.54 -8.92 -3.33
N ARG A 93 11.42 -10.22 -3.02
CA ARG A 93 12.39 -11.23 -3.46
C ARG A 93 12.17 -11.57 -4.93
N THR A 94 13.17 -11.32 -5.77
CA THR A 94 13.11 -11.50 -7.22
C THR A 94 14.14 -12.49 -7.73
N SER A 95 13.84 -13.09 -8.88
CA SER A 95 14.85 -13.71 -9.72
C SER A 95 15.64 -12.62 -10.45
N ASN A 96 16.85 -12.97 -10.86
CA ASN A 96 17.54 -12.16 -11.87
C ASN A 96 16.77 -12.17 -13.20
N THR A 97 17.10 -11.24 -14.08
CA THR A 97 16.59 -11.20 -15.45
C THR A 97 17.02 -12.44 -16.23
N ILE A 98 16.06 -13.23 -16.71
CA ILE A 98 16.32 -14.40 -17.54
C ILE A 98 15.93 -14.09 -18.98
N GLY A 99 16.89 -14.25 -19.91
CA GLY A 99 16.65 -14.10 -21.34
C GLY A 99 15.92 -15.31 -21.91
N LEU A 100 14.77 -15.08 -22.54
CA LEU A 100 14.07 -16.11 -23.31
C LEU A 100 14.53 -16.09 -24.78
N PRO A 101 14.38 -17.20 -25.51
CA PRO A 101 14.64 -17.22 -26.94
C PRO A 101 13.86 -16.11 -27.66
N ARG A 102 14.59 -15.34 -28.45
CA ARG A 102 14.03 -14.30 -29.32
C ARG A 102 13.19 -14.92 -30.43
N ARG A 103 12.11 -14.25 -30.81
CA ARG A 103 11.31 -14.63 -31.98
C ARG A 103 11.72 -13.76 -33.16
N THR A 104 12.02 -14.40 -34.30
CA THR A 104 12.41 -13.71 -35.53
C THR A 104 11.38 -14.00 -36.60
N TYR A 105 10.65 -12.98 -37.03
CA TYR A 105 9.74 -13.06 -38.16
C TYR A 105 10.49 -12.56 -39.40
N LYS A 106 10.52 -13.36 -40.47
CA LYS A 106 11.19 -13.03 -41.72
C LYS A 106 10.13 -12.79 -42.79
N TYR A 107 10.22 -11.67 -43.50
CA TYR A 107 9.31 -11.28 -44.56
C TYR A 107 10.10 -11.01 -45.83
N THR A 108 9.57 -11.47 -46.96
CA THR A 108 10.16 -11.22 -48.28
C THR A 108 9.15 -10.44 -49.10
N VAL A 109 9.50 -9.22 -49.48
CA VAL A 109 8.63 -8.32 -50.24
C VAL A 109 9.31 -7.93 -51.53
N GLN A 110 8.54 -7.70 -52.60
CA GLN A 110 9.07 -7.13 -53.83
C GLN A 110 9.51 -5.68 -53.60
N ARG A 111 10.62 -5.27 -54.20
CA ARG A 111 11.10 -3.88 -54.11
C ARG A 111 10.22 -2.93 -54.91
N SER A 112 9.79 -3.37 -56.09
CA SER A 112 8.90 -2.64 -56.98
C SER A 112 7.43 -2.92 -56.62
N PRO A 113 6.52 -1.93 -56.77
CA PRO A 113 5.09 -2.17 -56.59
C PRO A 113 4.48 -3.11 -57.64
N PHE A 114 5.12 -3.32 -58.80
CA PHE A 114 4.58 -4.16 -59.87
C PHE A 114 5.67 -4.90 -60.66
N VAL A 115 5.36 -6.15 -61.07
CA VAL A 115 6.09 -7.03 -62.00
C VAL A 115 7.48 -7.55 -61.59
N ASP A 116 8.33 -6.77 -60.94
CA ASP A 116 9.74 -7.15 -60.71
C ASP A 116 9.94 -8.17 -59.56
N LYS A 117 9.56 -9.44 -59.80
CA LYS A 117 9.64 -10.52 -58.80
C LYS A 117 11.07 -10.91 -58.41
N HIS A 118 12.05 -10.75 -59.31
CA HIS A 118 13.45 -11.09 -59.02
C HIS A 118 14.13 -10.08 -58.09
N SER A 119 13.59 -8.87 -57.99
CA SER A 119 14.04 -7.83 -57.07
C SER A 119 13.26 -7.95 -55.75
N MET A 120 13.70 -8.86 -54.87
CA MET A 120 13.12 -9.03 -53.53
C MET A 120 13.98 -8.36 -52.44
N GLU A 121 13.33 -7.89 -51.39
CA GLU A 121 13.92 -7.40 -50.14
C GLU A 121 13.54 -8.31 -48.97
N GLN A 122 14.48 -8.45 -48.03
CA GLN A 122 14.38 -9.32 -46.86
C GLN A 122 14.23 -8.43 -45.63
N PHE A 123 13.07 -8.47 -44.99
CA PHE A 123 12.80 -7.76 -43.75
C PHE A 123 12.77 -8.75 -42.59
N GLU A 124 13.22 -8.30 -41.42
CA GLU A 124 13.08 -9.06 -40.20
C GLU A 124 12.49 -8.22 -39.08
N LYS A 125 11.51 -8.80 -38.38
CA LYS A 125 11.03 -8.28 -37.11
C LYS A 125 11.54 -9.19 -35.99
N ARG A 126 12.24 -8.59 -35.04
CA ARG A 126 12.88 -9.30 -33.93
C ARG A 126 12.20 -8.93 -32.63
N GLU A 127 11.73 -9.93 -31.88
CA GLU A 127 11.16 -9.76 -30.55
C GLU A 127 12.12 -10.32 -29.51
N TYR A 128 12.56 -9.46 -28.59
CA TYR A 128 13.38 -9.82 -27.45
C TYR A 128 12.46 -10.06 -26.25
N ASN A 129 12.55 -11.27 -25.70
CA ASN A 129 11.70 -11.73 -24.61
C ASN A 129 12.55 -11.94 -23.35
N ARG A 130 12.08 -11.45 -22.21
CA ARG A 130 12.73 -11.64 -20.91
C ARG A 130 11.70 -11.99 -19.85
N ILE A 131 12.12 -12.69 -18.82
CA ILE A 131 11.24 -13.07 -17.71
C ILE A 131 11.90 -12.74 -16.37
N ILE A 132 11.08 -12.23 -15.46
CA ILE A 132 11.41 -11.95 -14.07
C ILE A 132 10.35 -12.64 -13.22
N GLU A 133 10.77 -13.40 -12.23
CA GLU A 133 9.90 -14.12 -11.31
C GLU A 133 9.99 -13.52 -9.92
N PHE A 134 8.83 -13.41 -9.27
CA PHE A 134 8.68 -12.88 -7.92
C PHE A 134 8.33 -14.01 -6.97
N TYR A 135 8.98 -14.02 -5.82
CA TYR A 135 8.81 -15.04 -4.78
C TYR A 135 8.38 -14.40 -3.47
N GLY A 136 7.59 -15.14 -2.68
CA GLY A 136 7.20 -14.74 -1.34
C GLY A 136 6.85 -15.94 -0.47
N ALA A 137 6.55 -15.69 0.81
CA ALA A 137 6.21 -16.77 1.73
C ALA A 137 4.78 -17.31 1.50
N SER A 138 3.81 -16.44 1.22
CA SER A 138 2.40 -16.82 1.05
C SER A 138 1.67 -15.92 0.05
N CYS A 139 0.56 -16.42 -0.50
CA CYS A 139 -0.27 -15.71 -1.50
C CYS A 139 -1.19 -14.63 -0.91
N VAL A 140 -1.52 -14.70 0.38
CA VAL A 140 -2.39 -13.73 1.09
C VAL A 140 -1.57 -12.81 2.01
N GLY A 141 -0.26 -12.98 2.06
CA GLY A 141 0.63 -12.27 2.98
C GLY A 141 0.92 -10.83 2.58
N PRO A 142 1.63 -10.09 3.45
CA PRO A 142 2.10 -8.73 3.16
C PRO A 142 2.98 -8.67 1.90
N ASP A 143 3.75 -9.73 1.64
CA ASP A 143 4.58 -9.87 0.44
C ASP A 143 3.75 -9.84 -0.85
N ALA A 144 2.57 -10.47 -0.85
CA ALA A 144 1.69 -10.49 -2.02
C ALA A 144 1.09 -9.11 -2.29
N THR A 145 0.68 -8.41 -1.23
CA THR A 145 0.20 -7.02 -1.33
C THR A 145 1.30 -6.09 -1.85
N ALA A 146 2.55 -6.26 -1.40
CA ALA A 146 3.70 -5.52 -1.91
C ALA A 146 3.92 -5.76 -3.41
N VAL A 147 3.79 -7.01 -3.88
CA VAL A 147 3.86 -7.34 -5.31
C VAL A 147 2.74 -6.65 -6.09
N VAL A 148 1.50 -6.63 -5.59
CA VAL A 148 0.39 -5.94 -6.25
C VAL A 148 0.63 -4.43 -6.34
N HIS A 149 1.12 -3.80 -5.28
CA HIS A 149 1.50 -2.39 -5.29
C HIS A 149 2.64 -2.10 -6.28
N PHE A 150 3.65 -2.98 -6.34
CA PHE A 150 4.73 -2.91 -7.32
C PHE A 150 4.20 -3.01 -8.74
N LEU A 151 3.30 -3.96 -9.03
CA LEU A 151 2.74 -4.13 -10.38
C LEU A 151 1.97 -2.88 -10.83
N ARG A 152 1.21 -2.26 -9.92
CA ARG A 152 0.55 -0.97 -10.18
C ARG A 152 1.56 0.14 -10.49
N HIS A 153 2.68 0.20 -9.76
CA HIS A 153 3.75 1.15 -10.03
C HIS A 153 4.42 0.89 -11.39
N MET A 154 4.72 -0.38 -11.69
CA MET A 154 5.33 -0.81 -12.94
C MET A 154 4.49 -0.40 -14.15
N GLU A 155 3.18 -0.66 -14.12
CA GLU A 155 2.27 -0.27 -15.21
C GLU A 155 2.17 1.25 -15.39
N ARG A 156 2.21 2.02 -14.30
CA ARG A 156 2.05 3.47 -14.33
C ARG A 156 3.33 4.24 -14.66
N VAL A 157 4.49 3.74 -14.26
CA VAL A 157 5.77 4.48 -14.32
C VAL A 157 6.76 3.80 -15.27
N ILE A 158 7.03 2.51 -15.07
CA ILE A 158 8.13 1.82 -15.76
C ILE A 158 7.78 1.53 -17.22
N ILE A 159 6.66 0.87 -17.48
CA ILE A 159 6.24 0.51 -18.85
C ILE A 159 6.09 1.72 -19.78
N PRO A 160 5.46 2.84 -19.37
CA PRO A 160 5.39 4.02 -20.23
C PRO A 160 6.74 4.75 -20.39
N ALA A 161 7.66 4.66 -19.42
CA ALA A 161 8.98 5.26 -19.54
C ALA A 161 9.85 4.55 -20.60
N HIS A 162 9.70 3.23 -20.75
CA HIS A 162 10.45 2.45 -21.74
C HIS A 162 9.64 2.25 -23.02
N ALA A 163 9.93 3.07 -24.03
CA ALA A 163 9.33 2.95 -25.34
C ALA A 163 9.46 1.52 -25.90
N ALA A 164 8.37 1.03 -26.49
CA ALA A 164 8.28 -0.28 -27.16
C ALA A 164 8.42 -1.53 -26.26
N ALA A 165 8.38 -1.40 -24.93
CA ALA A 165 8.26 -2.54 -24.02
C ALA A 165 6.79 -2.83 -23.69
N ARG A 166 6.40 -4.10 -23.71
CA ARG A 166 5.13 -4.58 -23.17
C ARG A 166 5.38 -5.67 -22.14
N ALA A 167 4.60 -5.66 -21.07
CA ALA A 167 4.64 -6.68 -20.04
C ALA A 167 3.42 -7.60 -20.16
N LYS A 168 3.66 -8.91 -20.00
CA LYS A 168 2.62 -9.88 -19.67
C LYS A 168 2.86 -10.30 -18.23
N VAL A 169 1.91 -10.04 -17.36
CA VAL A 169 1.94 -10.45 -15.96
C VAL A 169 1.10 -11.71 -15.79
N THR A 170 1.63 -12.71 -15.09
CA THR A 170 0.90 -13.91 -14.68
C THR A 170 0.99 -14.01 -13.16
N LEU A 171 -0.15 -13.87 -12.49
CA LEU A 171 -0.27 -14.00 -11.05
C LEU A 171 -0.61 -15.44 -10.69
N PHE A 172 0.03 -15.95 -9.63
CA PHE A 172 -0.24 -17.28 -9.10
C PHE A 172 -0.96 -17.14 -7.75
N SER A 173 -2.18 -17.65 -7.68
CA SER A 173 -2.88 -17.86 -6.41
C SER A 173 -2.98 -19.35 -6.15
N TYR A 174 -2.63 -19.75 -4.92
CA TYR A 174 -2.67 -21.15 -4.47
C TYR A 174 -3.80 -21.37 -3.46
N GLU A 175 -4.75 -20.45 -3.40
CA GLU A 175 -5.91 -20.58 -2.55
C GLU A 175 -6.79 -21.73 -3.02
N ARG A 176 -7.21 -22.56 -2.06
CA ARG A 176 -8.31 -23.49 -2.29
C ARG A 176 -9.59 -22.68 -2.30
N LEU A 177 -9.98 -22.19 -3.47
CA LEU A 177 -11.31 -21.64 -3.67
C LEU A 177 -12.31 -22.75 -3.37
N HIS A 178 -13.03 -22.62 -2.26
CA HIS A 178 -14.17 -23.49 -2.01
C HIS A 178 -15.16 -23.24 -3.17
N PRO A 179 -15.66 -24.28 -3.86
CA PRO A 179 -16.68 -24.09 -4.89
C PRO A 179 -17.81 -23.28 -4.26
N ALA A 180 -18.26 -22.24 -4.97
CA ALA A 180 -19.21 -21.27 -4.44
C ALA A 180 -20.36 -22.03 -3.75
N PRO A 181 -20.67 -21.75 -2.47
CA PRO A 181 -21.87 -22.31 -1.87
C PRO A 181 -23.03 -21.89 -2.77
N ARG A 182 -23.81 -22.88 -3.23
CA ARG A 182 -25.02 -22.66 -4.01
C ARG A 182 -25.85 -21.60 -3.27
N ALA A 183 -26.14 -20.49 -3.95
CA ALA A 183 -26.84 -19.28 -3.50
C ALA A 183 -27.72 -19.39 -2.24
N GLU A 184 -27.11 -19.50 -1.07
CA GLU A 184 -27.79 -19.38 0.24
C GLU A 184 -27.20 -18.21 1.05
N THR A 185 -25.94 -17.82 0.79
CA THR A 185 -25.24 -16.76 1.55
C THR A 185 -25.42 -15.34 1.00
N SER A 186 -25.88 -15.17 -0.25
CA SER A 186 -26.14 -13.83 -0.82
C SER A 186 -27.45 -13.20 -0.34
N ALA A 187 -28.34 -13.99 0.29
CA ALA A 187 -29.55 -13.46 0.91
C ALA A 187 -29.22 -12.63 2.16
N THR A 188 -28.21 -13.04 2.95
CA THR A 188 -27.80 -12.37 4.19
C THR A 188 -27.07 -11.05 3.94
N SER A 189 -26.32 -10.92 2.85
CA SER A 189 -25.61 -9.66 2.51
C SER A 189 -26.49 -8.65 1.77
N LEU A 190 -27.70 -9.05 1.34
CA LEU A 190 -28.70 -8.18 0.71
C LEU A 190 -29.86 -7.81 1.66
N SER A 191 -30.00 -8.46 2.81
CA SER A 191 -30.82 -7.93 3.88
C SER A 191 -30.11 -6.70 4.46
N ARG A 192 -30.71 -5.53 4.26
CA ARG A 192 -30.39 -4.30 5.00
C ARG A 192 -30.12 -4.67 6.46
N PRO A 193 -28.97 -4.33 7.05
CA PRO A 193 -28.67 -4.79 8.40
C PRO A 193 -29.75 -4.23 9.33
N GLU A 194 -30.64 -5.09 9.80
CA GLU A 194 -31.65 -4.74 10.82
C GLU A 194 -30.96 -4.15 12.06
N ALA A 195 -29.70 -4.52 12.30
CA ALA A 195 -28.82 -3.91 13.29
C ALA A 195 -28.47 -2.44 13.01
N ALA A 196 -28.28 -2.00 11.76
CA ALA A 196 -28.05 -0.59 11.46
C ALA A 196 -29.36 0.21 11.46
N ALA A 197 -30.50 -0.42 11.17
CA ALA A 197 -31.81 0.20 11.34
C ALA A 197 -32.15 0.38 12.83
N ALA A 198 -31.85 -0.59 13.68
CA ALA A 198 -31.98 -0.50 15.13
C ALA A 198 -31.04 0.57 15.72
N ALA A 199 -29.75 0.58 15.33
CA ALA A 199 -28.80 1.61 15.78
C ALA A 199 -29.16 3.02 15.28
N ALA A 200 -29.75 3.15 14.08
CA ALA A 200 -30.25 4.43 13.58
C ALA A 200 -31.51 4.92 14.33
N ALA A 201 -32.39 3.99 14.76
CA ALA A 201 -33.54 4.34 15.60
C ALA A 201 -33.12 4.78 17.01
N GLU A 202 -32.11 4.12 17.58
CA GLU A 202 -31.53 4.51 18.89
C GLU A 202 -30.85 5.88 18.82
N LEU A 203 -30.09 6.16 17.77
CA LEU A 203 -29.51 7.50 17.54
C LEU A 203 -30.57 8.57 17.26
N GLY A 204 -31.65 8.22 16.56
CA GLY A 204 -32.78 9.12 16.34
C GLY A 204 -33.46 9.55 17.64
N ALA A 205 -33.71 8.60 18.55
CA ALA A 205 -34.27 8.90 19.87
C ALA A 205 -33.33 9.75 20.73
N GLN A 206 -32.00 9.55 20.62
CA GLN A 206 -31.02 10.39 21.30
C GLN A 206 -31.00 11.83 20.76
N LEU A 207 -31.19 12.02 19.45
CA LEU A 207 -31.25 13.35 18.85
C LEU A 207 -32.51 14.11 19.25
N GLU A 208 -33.68 13.46 19.30
CA GLU A 208 -34.92 14.11 19.76
C GLU A 208 -34.83 14.53 21.24
N ALA A 209 -34.17 13.74 22.09
CA ALA A 209 -33.92 14.11 23.48
C ALA A 209 -32.99 15.33 23.61
N VAL A 210 -31.91 15.37 22.82
CA VAL A 210 -30.97 16.51 22.80
C VAL A 210 -31.66 17.77 22.26
N GLU A 211 -32.54 17.65 21.27
CA GLU A 211 -33.28 18.78 20.72
C GLU A 211 -34.27 19.36 21.73
N ALA A 212 -34.93 18.52 22.54
CA ALA A 212 -35.77 18.97 23.64
C ALA A 212 -34.97 19.68 24.75
N ASP A 213 -33.77 19.20 25.07
CA ASP A 213 -32.87 19.85 26.04
C ASP A 213 -32.40 21.23 25.55
N ILE A 214 -32.12 21.37 24.25
CA ILE A 214 -31.76 22.65 23.63
C ILE A 214 -32.94 23.63 23.72
N GLN A 215 -34.16 23.21 23.36
CA GLN A 215 -35.36 24.07 23.45
C GLN A 215 -35.66 24.50 24.90
N ALA A 216 -35.48 23.60 25.87
CA ALA A 216 -35.63 23.94 27.28
C ALA A 216 -34.57 24.94 27.77
N HIS A 217 -33.33 24.84 27.25
CA HIS A 217 -32.28 25.79 27.54
C HIS A 217 -32.54 27.16 26.90
N GLU A 218 -33.00 27.20 25.64
CA GLU A 218 -33.39 28.42 24.95
C GLU A 218 -34.54 29.14 25.68
N ALA A 219 -35.54 28.40 26.16
CA ALA A 219 -36.64 28.97 26.95
C ALA A 219 -36.15 29.58 28.27
N LYS A 220 -35.20 28.93 28.97
CA LYS A 220 -34.59 29.48 30.19
C LYS A 220 -33.79 30.74 29.89
N VAL A 221 -32.95 30.72 28.86
CA VAL A 221 -32.16 31.88 28.43
C VAL A 221 -33.05 33.05 28.04
N ALA A 222 -34.21 32.81 27.40
CA ALA A 222 -35.17 33.86 27.06
C ALA A 222 -35.81 34.50 28.31
N VAL A 223 -36.14 33.70 29.33
CA VAL A 223 -36.68 34.19 30.61
C VAL A 223 -35.62 34.96 31.39
N ASP A 224 -34.38 34.45 31.44
CA ASP A 224 -33.26 35.12 32.09
C ASP A 224 -32.94 36.44 31.38
N ALA A 225 -32.96 36.46 30.04
CA ALA A 225 -32.79 37.68 29.25
C ALA A 225 -33.92 38.69 29.51
N GLY A 226 -35.18 38.24 29.57
CA GLY A 226 -36.33 39.06 29.95
C GLY A 226 -36.13 39.69 31.33
N ALA A 227 -35.75 38.89 32.34
CA ALA A 227 -35.49 39.40 33.68
C ALA A 227 -34.34 40.41 33.74
N THR A 228 -33.30 40.27 32.90
CA THR A 228 -32.23 41.26 32.79
C THR A 228 -32.68 42.55 32.12
N VAL A 229 -33.54 42.48 31.10
CA VAL A 229 -34.11 43.65 30.44
C VAL A 229 -35.06 44.37 31.37
N ASP A 230 -35.95 43.66 32.06
CA ASP A 230 -36.85 44.22 33.08
C ASP A 230 -36.06 44.90 34.22
N ALA A 231 -34.92 44.31 34.62
CA ALA A 231 -34.02 44.93 35.60
C ALA A 231 -33.35 46.21 35.06
N TRP A 232 -32.94 46.23 33.79
CA TRP A 232 -32.40 47.43 33.15
C TRP A 232 -33.46 48.52 32.92
N GLU A 233 -34.69 48.15 32.59
CA GLU A 233 -35.82 49.07 32.47
C GLU A 233 -36.19 49.67 33.83
N ALA A 234 -36.19 48.86 34.90
CA ALA A 234 -36.40 49.37 36.26
C ALA A 234 -35.25 50.28 36.73
N GLU A 235 -33.98 49.98 36.40
CA GLU A 235 -32.86 50.89 36.66
C GLU A 235 -32.94 52.17 35.82
N ALA A 236 -33.45 52.10 34.58
CA ALA A 236 -33.66 53.26 33.73
C ALA A 236 -34.80 54.14 34.25
N GLU A 237 -35.93 53.58 34.69
CA GLU A 237 -37.03 54.30 35.32
C GLU A 237 -36.59 54.95 36.65
N ALA A 238 -35.76 54.27 37.46
CA ALA A 238 -35.17 54.86 38.65
C ALA A 238 -34.24 56.04 38.32
N LYS A 239 -33.50 55.98 37.20
CA LYS A 239 -32.70 57.12 36.71
C LYS A 239 -33.56 58.26 36.14
N VAL A 240 -34.70 57.98 35.52
CA VAL A 240 -35.65 59.01 35.04
C VAL A 240 -36.39 59.66 36.21
N ALA A 241 -36.77 58.91 37.25
CA ALA A 241 -37.32 59.46 38.49
C ALA A 241 -36.30 60.31 39.26
N GLY A 242 -35.03 59.89 39.28
CA GLY A 242 -33.93 60.72 39.78
C GLY A 242 -33.63 61.96 38.93
N ALA A 243 -34.00 61.96 37.65
CA ALA A 243 -33.91 63.13 36.78
C ALA A 243 -35.10 64.09 36.95
N ASP A 244 -36.28 63.61 37.34
CA ASP A 244 -37.45 64.45 37.65
C ASP A 244 -37.34 65.13 39.03
N GLU A 245 -36.68 64.50 40.02
CA GLU A 245 -36.24 65.20 41.24
C GLU A 245 -35.11 66.22 40.97
N ALA A 246 -34.41 66.13 39.83
CA ALA A 246 -33.42 67.13 39.39
C ALA A 246 -34.00 68.20 38.43
N ALA A 247 -35.23 68.02 37.92
CA ALA A 247 -35.91 68.95 37.01
C ALA A 247 -37.04 69.76 37.68
N GLY A 248 -37.37 69.49 38.95
CA GLY A 248 -38.36 70.22 39.75
C GLY A 248 -37.84 71.38 40.62
N ALA A 249 -36.63 71.89 40.39
CA ALA A 249 -36.06 72.98 41.19
C ALA A 249 -35.34 74.06 40.36
N VAL A 250 -36.04 74.69 39.40
CA VAL A 250 -35.74 76.07 38.97
C VAL A 250 -37.06 76.80 38.67
N GLU A 251 -37.12 78.08 39.10
CA GLU A 251 -38.19 79.10 38.98
C GLU A 251 -39.05 79.22 40.25
N THR A 252 -39.01 80.30 41.04
CA THR A 252 -38.77 81.71 40.75
C THR A 252 -38.33 82.45 42.04
N GLY A 253 -37.41 83.41 41.91
CA GLY A 253 -37.17 84.40 42.97
C GLY A 253 -38.37 85.34 43.14
N PRO A 254 -38.42 86.14 44.23
CA PRO A 254 -38.72 87.54 43.97
C PRO A 254 -37.95 88.54 44.86
N ALA A 255 -37.81 89.72 44.27
CA ALA A 255 -37.39 90.96 44.90
C ALA A 255 -38.33 91.41 46.02
N THR A 256 -37.74 91.92 47.11
CA THR A 256 -38.13 93.05 47.99
C THR A 256 -37.24 92.92 49.25
N GLY A 257 -36.49 93.90 49.74
CA GLY A 257 -36.79 95.32 49.94
C GLY A 257 -36.79 95.56 51.45
N GLY A 258 -35.74 96.20 51.98
CA GLY A 258 -35.64 96.55 53.41
C GLY A 258 -34.71 97.75 53.61
N SER A 259 -35.34 98.87 54.01
CA SER A 259 -34.83 100.17 54.49
C SER A 259 -33.85 100.97 53.63
#